data_AF-A0AAD9W7B4-F1
#
_entry.id   AF-A0AAD9W7B4-F1
#
_cell.length_a   1.000
_cell.length_b   1.000
_cell.length_c   1.000
_cell.angle_alpha   90.00
_cell.angle_beta   90.00
_cell.angle_gamma   90.00
#
_symmetry.space_group_name_H-M   'P 1'
#
loop_
_entity.id
_entity.type
_entity.pdbx_description
1 polymer ?
#
loop_
_entity_poly.entity_id
_entity_poly.type
_entity_poly.pdbx_seq_one_letter_code
_entity_poly.pdbx_strand_id
1 'polypeptide(L)'
;MAGLAPYKADFLQAALDGGVLKFGSFELKSKRISPYFFNAGDFYTAKLQSAIGTAFAKAIIEARQQFPGFDFDVVFGPAYKGIPLATLTNLKLGELDPASHADTLCSFDRKEAKDHGEGGNIVGAPLKGKRVLIIDDVITAGTAKREAIQKIRQEGGTVAGIVVALDRMEKLTSPDGDDTKAMPSAMGELRKELGVPVFAIITLNDIIDGVKSKSLASADTIKSIEEYRSKGSQSERDAIILNASPAACADRNWSVIRNSYLPVRAIRATAKRIDGNVLTVKLYQDEFIRLRDGFKAEITGVVERVPT
;
A
#
# COMPACT_ATOMS: atom_id res chain seq x y z
N MET A 1 2.40 11.54 -19.60
CA MET A 1 1.92 10.91 -18.35
C MET A 1 1.69 9.45 -18.66
N ALA A 2 2.29 8.52 -17.92
CA ALA A 2 1.99 7.10 -18.09
C ALA A 2 0.52 6.87 -17.70
N GLY A 3 -0.27 6.26 -18.58
CA GLY A 3 -1.68 5.98 -18.31
C GLY A 3 -1.84 4.98 -17.16
N LEU A 4 -3.03 4.98 -16.56
CA LEU A 4 -3.40 4.02 -15.51
C LEU A 4 -3.16 2.58 -15.99
N ALA A 5 -2.50 1.76 -15.18
CA ALA A 5 -2.22 0.36 -15.53
C ALA A 5 -3.52 -0.37 -15.91
N PRO A 6 -3.55 -1.23 -16.95
CA PRO A 6 -4.79 -1.79 -17.48
C PRO A 6 -5.68 -2.45 -16.42
N TYR A 7 -5.11 -3.23 -15.50
CA TYR A 7 -5.90 -3.91 -14.47
C TYR A 7 -6.51 -2.95 -13.45
N LYS A 8 -5.89 -1.80 -13.20
CA LYS A 8 -6.46 -0.76 -12.34
C LYS A 8 -7.65 -0.10 -13.04
N ALA A 9 -7.56 0.13 -14.34
CA ALA A 9 -8.67 0.64 -15.14
C ALA A 9 -9.84 -0.35 -15.18
N ASP A 10 -9.57 -1.64 -15.40
CA ASP A 10 -10.59 -2.70 -15.38
C ASP A 10 -11.26 -2.81 -14.00
N PHE A 11 -10.47 -2.73 -12.92
CA PHE A 11 -10.97 -2.74 -11.56
C PHE A 11 -11.84 -1.52 -11.26
N LEU A 12 -11.40 -0.33 -11.66
CA LEU A 12 -12.15 0.92 -11.47
C LEU A 12 -13.49 0.86 -12.19
N GLN A 13 -13.51 0.38 -13.44
CA GLN A 13 -14.74 0.19 -14.20
C GLN A 13 -15.68 -0.79 -13.51
N ALA A 14 -15.18 -1.96 -13.10
CA ALA A 14 -15.98 -2.96 -12.41
C ALA A 14 -16.54 -2.43 -11.08
N ALA A 15 -15.76 -1.65 -10.33
CA ALA A 15 -16.20 -1.04 -9.09
C ALA A 15 -17.31 -0.01 -9.30
N LEU A 16 -17.25 0.79 -10.38
CA LEU A 16 -18.29 1.75 -10.75
C LEU A 16 -19.57 1.04 -11.23
N ASP A 17 -19.43 0.10 -12.17
CA ASP A 17 -20.55 -0.67 -12.72
C ASP A 17 -21.28 -1.48 -11.64
N GLY A 18 -20.53 -2.01 -10.68
CA GLY A 18 -21.05 -2.77 -9.54
C GLY A 18 -21.59 -1.92 -8.40
N GLY A 19 -21.48 -0.59 -8.48
CA GLY A 19 -21.85 0.31 -7.39
C GLY A 19 -20.97 0.15 -6.14
N VAL A 20 -19.80 -0.47 -6.24
CA VAL A 20 -18.82 -0.55 -5.14
C VAL A 20 -18.20 0.83 -4.90
N LEU A 21 -17.88 1.54 -5.99
CA LEU A 21 -17.45 2.93 -5.99
C LEU A 21 -18.63 3.79 -6.46
N LYS A 22 -19.01 4.78 -5.66
CA LYS A 22 -20.11 5.71 -5.97
C LYS A 22 -19.61 7.14 -5.87
N PHE A 23 -20.18 8.02 -6.71
CA PHE A 23 -20.00 9.47 -6.61
C PHE A 23 -21.27 10.11 -6.03
N GLY A 24 -21.11 11.18 -5.26
CA GLY A 24 -22.22 11.80 -4.52
C GLY A 24 -21.73 12.58 -3.32
N SER A 25 -22.54 12.68 -2.27
CA SER A 25 -22.16 13.31 -1.00
C SER A 25 -22.30 12.30 0.13
N PHE A 26 -21.19 11.97 0.79
CA PHE A 26 -21.15 10.92 1.80
C PHE A 26 -20.44 11.37 3.07
N GLU A 27 -21.11 11.27 4.22
CA GLU A 27 -20.48 11.52 5.52
C GLU A 27 -19.65 10.29 5.93
N LEU A 28 -18.34 10.47 6.09
CA LEU A 28 -17.42 9.41 6.54
C LEU A 28 -17.46 9.25 8.06
N LYS A 29 -16.87 8.16 8.58
CA LYS A 29 -16.66 7.98 10.02
C LYS A 29 -15.87 9.12 10.68
N SER A 30 -15.02 9.79 9.90
CA SER A 30 -14.27 10.98 10.31
C SER A 30 -15.11 12.28 10.32
N LYS A 31 -16.40 12.21 10.02
CA LYS A 31 -17.32 13.36 9.84
C LYS A 31 -17.03 14.24 8.62
N ARG A 32 -16.01 13.93 7.83
CA ARG A 32 -15.76 14.58 6.53
C ARG A 32 -16.85 14.22 5.52
N ILE A 33 -17.23 15.20 4.69
CA ILE A 33 -18.11 14.99 3.53
C ILE A 33 -17.24 14.65 2.31
N SER A 34 -17.34 13.41 1.85
CA SER A 34 -16.58 12.90 0.71
C SER A 34 -17.42 12.93 -0.57
N PRO A 35 -16.85 13.32 -1.73
CA PRO A 35 -17.54 13.30 -3.02
C PRO A 35 -17.66 11.89 -3.60
N TYR A 36 -17.07 10.89 -2.93
CA TYR A 36 -17.09 9.51 -3.34
C TYR A 36 -17.18 8.57 -2.13
N PHE A 37 -17.70 7.37 -2.36
CA PHE A 37 -17.75 6.32 -1.36
C PHE A 37 -17.34 4.99 -1.96
N PHE A 38 -16.53 4.24 -1.22
CA PHE A 38 -16.07 2.92 -1.61
C PHE A 38 -16.48 1.92 -0.53
N ASN A 39 -17.25 0.91 -0.92
CA ASN A 39 -17.71 -0.14 -0.02
C ASN A 39 -17.33 -1.53 -0.53
N ALA A 40 -16.26 -2.10 0.03
CA ALA A 40 -15.87 -3.46 -0.33
C ALA A 40 -16.90 -4.54 0.04
N GLY A 41 -17.91 -4.23 0.87
CA GLY A 41 -19.03 -5.14 1.13
C GLY A 41 -19.88 -5.43 -0.11
N ASP A 42 -19.80 -4.57 -1.14
CA ASP A 42 -20.62 -4.67 -2.34
C ASP A 42 -20.00 -5.62 -3.40
N PHE A 43 -18.83 -6.22 -3.13
CA PHE A 43 -18.24 -7.29 -3.96
C PHE A 43 -18.92 -8.66 -3.72
N TYR A 44 -20.24 -8.75 -3.86
CA TYR A 44 -21.00 -9.99 -3.60
C TYR A 44 -21.40 -10.79 -4.85
N THR A 45 -21.25 -10.26 -6.06
CA THR A 45 -21.50 -11.02 -7.30
C THR A 45 -20.22 -11.69 -7.79
N ALA A 46 -20.34 -12.83 -8.47
CA ALA A 46 -19.17 -13.55 -9.00
C ALA A 46 -18.29 -12.69 -9.93
N LYS A 47 -18.91 -11.84 -10.78
CA LYS A 47 -18.18 -10.90 -11.65
C LYS A 47 -17.35 -9.92 -10.82
N LEU A 48 -17.95 -9.34 -9.78
CA LEU A 48 -17.27 -8.37 -8.90
C LEU A 48 -16.18 -9.03 -8.06
N GLN A 49 -16.43 -10.24 -7.54
CA GLN A 49 -15.45 -11.05 -6.80
C GLN A 49 -14.24 -11.43 -7.67
N SER A 50 -14.49 -11.82 -8.92
CA SER A 50 -13.40 -12.09 -9.88
C SER A 50 -12.58 -10.82 -10.16
N ALA A 51 -13.23 -9.67 -10.31
CA ALA A 51 -12.56 -8.39 -10.54
C ALA A 51 -11.65 -7.97 -9.37
N ILE A 52 -12.15 -7.99 -8.11
CA ILE A 52 -11.35 -7.61 -6.94
C ILE A 52 -10.21 -8.60 -6.68
N GLY A 53 -10.45 -9.91 -6.80
CA GLY A 53 -9.40 -10.92 -6.62
C GLY A 53 -8.29 -10.79 -7.67
N THR A 54 -8.68 -10.59 -8.94
CA THR A 54 -7.71 -10.35 -10.03
C THR A 54 -6.91 -9.08 -9.80
N ALA A 55 -7.56 -8.02 -9.33
CA ALA A 55 -6.91 -6.74 -9.08
C ALA A 55 -5.91 -6.82 -7.91
N PHE A 56 -6.25 -7.50 -6.81
CA PHE A 56 -5.29 -7.77 -5.72
C PHE A 56 -4.10 -8.60 -6.19
N ALA A 57 -4.35 -9.71 -6.88
CA ALA A 57 -3.29 -10.59 -7.37
C ALA A 57 -2.31 -9.82 -8.29
N LYS A 58 -2.83 -9.03 -9.23
CA LYS A 58 -2.00 -8.20 -10.12
C LYS A 58 -1.25 -7.10 -9.37
N ALA A 59 -1.87 -6.44 -8.40
CA ALA A 59 -1.18 -5.45 -7.56
C ALA A 59 -0.04 -6.07 -6.74
N ILE A 60 -0.22 -7.29 -6.25
CA ILE A 60 0.81 -8.04 -5.51
C ILE A 60 1.97 -8.45 -6.45
N ILE A 61 1.66 -8.97 -7.63
CA ILE A 61 2.67 -9.33 -8.64
C ILE A 61 3.46 -8.08 -9.06
N GLU A 62 2.78 -6.96 -9.33
CA GLU A 62 3.42 -5.68 -9.63
C GLU A 62 4.31 -5.21 -8.47
N ALA A 63 3.82 -5.29 -7.22
CA ALA A 63 4.58 -4.90 -6.04
C ALA A 63 5.85 -5.75 -5.86
N ARG A 64 5.79 -7.06 -6.11
CA ARG A 64 6.96 -7.96 -6.07
C ARG A 64 7.99 -7.60 -7.13
N GLN A 65 7.56 -7.21 -8.33
CA GLN A 65 8.46 -6.76 -9.40
C GLN A 65 9.14 -5.43 -9.05
N GLN A 66 8.40 -4.51 -8.43
CA GLN A 66 8.91 -3.17 -8.07
C GLN A 66 9.71 -3.16 -6.77
N PHE A 67 9.51 -4.12 -5.88
CA PHE A 67 10.14 -4.18 -4.57
C PHE A 67 10.87 -5.52 -4.37
N PRO A 68 12.10 -5.68 -4.93
CA PRO A 68 12.88 -6.90 -4.78
C PRO A 68 13.06 -7.32 -3.32
N GLY A 69 12.80 -8.59 -3.03
CA GLY A 69 12.82 -9.13 -1.66
C GLY A 69 11.51 -8.98 -0.89
N PHE A 70 10.47 -8.38 -1.50
CA PHE A 70 9.10 -8.53 -1.00
C PHE A 70 8.58 -9.92 -1.35
N ASP A 71 8.45 -10.74 -0.32
CA ASP A 71 7.99 -12.12 -0.42
C ASP A 71 7.12 -12.47 0.80
N PHE A 72 6.22 -13.43 0.62
CA PHE A 72 5.32 -13.92 1.63
C PHE A 72 4.97 -15.39 1.37
N ASP A 73 4.50 -16.07 2.40
CA ASP A 73 4.11 -17.47 2.35
C ASP A 73 2.60 -17.63 2.57
N VAL A 74 1.98 -16.69 3.29
CA VAL A 74 0.55 -16.70 3.66
C VAL A 74 -0.11 -15.38 3.27
N VAL A 75 -1.23 -15.45 2.55
CA VAL A 75 -2.20 -14.35 2.40
C VAL A 75 -3.16 -14.40 3.58
N PHE A 76 -3.22 -13.32 4.35
CA PHE A 76 -4.01 -13.21 5.57
C PHE A 76 -5.10 -12.15 5.47
N GLY A 77 -6.35 -12.55 5.79
CA GLY A 77 -7.51 -11.67 5.75
C GLY A 77 -8.10 -11.40 7.13
N PRO A 78 -8.03 -10.17 7.67
CA PRO A 78 -8.65 -9.85 8.95
C PRO A 78 -10.18 -9.99 8.91
N ALA A 79 -10.77 -10.58 9.95
CA ALA A 79 -12.21 -10.77 10.02
C ALA A 79 -12.98 -9.43 10.13
N TYR A 80 -14.10 -9.25 9.42
CA TYR A 80 -14.77 -10.22 8.53
C TYR A 80 -14.48 -9.99 7.05
N LYS A 81 -14.30 -8.74 6.63
CA LYS A 81 -14.18 -8.38 5.21
C LYS A 81 -12.92 -8.93 4.56
N GLY A 82 -11.83 -9.07 5.32
CA GLY A 82 -10.57 -9.62 4.82
C GLY A 82 -10.67 -11.09 4.45
N ILE A 83 -11.61 -11.85 5.04
CA ILE A 83 -11.78 -13.30 4.78
C ILE A 83 -12.03 -13.58 3.28
N PRO A 84 -13.12 -13.08 2.67
CA PRO A 84 -13.35 -13.31 1.25
C PRO A 84 -12.25 -12.68 0.37
N LEU A 85 -11.69 -11.53 0.76
CA LEU A 85 -10.63 -10.88 -0.01
C LEU A 85 -9.35 -11.73 -0.06
N ALA A 86 -8.91 -12.28 1.08
CA ALA A 86 -7.74 -13.14 1.15
C ALA A 86 -7.94 -14.44 0.35
N THR A 87 -9.12 -15.07 0.47
CA THR A 87 -9.44 -16.29 -0.28
C THR A 87 -9.44 -16.05 -1.80
N LEU A 88 -10.12 -15.01 -2.27
CA LEU A 88 -10.18 -14.66 -3.69
C LEU A 88 -8.79 -14.26 -4.23
N THR A 89 -8.02 -13.52 -3.43
CA THR A 89 -6.66 -13.11 -3.79
C THR A 89 -5.74 -14.32 -3.91
N ASN A 90 -5.76 -15.24 -2.95
CA ASN A 90 -4.91 -16.44 -2.98
C ASN A 90 -5.23 -17.33 -4.19
N LEU A 91 -6.52 -17.52 -4.49
CA LEU A 91 -6.97 -18.24 -5.69
C LEU A 91 -6.41 -17.58 -6.96
N LYS A 92 -6.57 -16.26 -7.09
CA LYS A 92 -6.13 -15.53 -8.29
C LYS A 92 -4.62 -15.42 -8.43
N LEU A 93 -3.86 -15.42 -7.33
CA LEU A 93 -2.40 -15.52 -7.38
C LEU A 93 -1.96 -16.86 -7.99
N GLY A 94 -2.55 -17.97 -7.53
CA GLY A 94 -2.25 -19.30 -8.08
C GLY A 94 -2.64 -19.47 -9.55
N GLU A 95 -3.69 -18.78 -10.01
CA GLU A 95 -4.10 -18.77 -11.42
C GLU A 95 -3.20 -17.89 -12.31
N LEU A 96 -2.80 -16.72 -11.83
CA LEU A 96 -2.11 -15.71 -12.66
C LEU A 96 -0.59 -15.80 -12.64
N ASP A 97 -0.01 -16.33 -11.56
CA ASP A 97 1.44 -16.56 -11.43
C ASP A 97 1.73 -17.87 -10.66
N PRO A 98 1.34 -19.04 -11.22
CA PRO A 98 1.50 -20.33 -10.56
C PRO A 98 2.96 -20.65 -10.22
N ALA A 99 3.93 -20.15 -11.02
CA ALA A 99 5.35 -20.39 -10.79
C ALA A 99 5.83 -19.84 -9.43
N SER A 100 5.30 -18.70 -9.00
CA SER A 100 5.62 -18.10 -7.71
C SER A 100 4.61 -18.45 -6.61
N HIS A 101 3.38 -18.80 -6.99
CA HIS A 101 2.24 -18.77 -6.07
C HIS A 101 1.40 -20.06 -5.96
N ALA A 102 1.75 -21.16 -6.63
CA ALA A 102 1.00 -22.42 -6.53
C ALA A 102 0.82 -22.94 -5.09
N ASP A 103 1.83 -22.75 -4.24
CA ASP A 103 1.83 -23.18 -2.83
C ASP A 103 1.53 -22.05 -1.83
N THR A 104 1.05 -20.89 -2.31
CA THR A 104 0.71 -19.78 -1.41
C THR A 104 -0.47 -20.18 -0.53
N LEU A 105 -0.30 -19.97 0.76
CA LEU A 105 -1.26 -20.38 1.78
C LEU A 105 -2.28 -19.26 2.05
N CYS A 106 -3.49 -19.63 2.48
CA CYS A 106 -4.51 -18.67 2.90
C CYS A 106 -4.83 -18.87 4.39
N SER A 107 -5.00 -17.77 5.12
CA SER A 107 -5.36 -17.77 6.54
C SER A 107 -6.19 -16.53 6.92
N PHE A 108 -6.93 -16.60 8.01
CA PHE A 108 -7.71 -15.47 8.55
C PHE A 108 -8.02 -15.68 10.04
N ASP A 109 -8.35 -14.62 10.77
CA ASP A 109 -8.72 -14.72 12.18
C ASP A 109 -10.22 -14.91 12.42
N ARG A 110 -10.54 -15.25 13.67
CA ARG A 110 -11.86 -15.11 14.27
C ARG A 110 -11.87 -13.88 15.20
N LYS A 111 -13.03 -13.25 15.36
CA LYS A 111 -13.20 -12.20 16.37
C LYS A 111 -13.17 -12.74 17.79
N GLU A 112 -13.66 -13.96 17.99
CA GLU A 112 -13.65 -14.65 19.28
C GLU A 112 -12.99 -16.03 19.13
N ALA A 113 -12.24 -16.42 20.15
CA ALA A 113 -11.62 -17.74 20.21
C ALA A 113 -12.71 -18.81 20.29
N LYS A 114 -12.43 -19.98 19.71
CA LYS A 114 -13.25 -21.16 19.97
C LYS A 114 -12.68 -21.94 21.14
N ASP A 115 -13.54 -22.29 22.08
CA ASP A 115 -13.19 -23.10 23.27
C ASP A 115 -13.22 -24.61 23.00
N HIS A 116 -13.71 -25.04 21.83
CA HIS A 116 -13.88 -26.45 21.45
C HIS A 116 -13.50 -26.71 19.97
N GLY A 117 -13.00 -27.91 19.64
CA GLY A 117 -12.51 -28.28 18.30
C GLY A 117 -10.99 -28.06 18.14
N GLU A 118 -10.53 -27.64 16.95
CA GLU A 118 -9.12 -27.23 16.72
C GLU A 118 -8.69 -26.03 17.58
N GLY A 119 -9.64 -25.32 18.22
CA GLY A 119 -9.38 -24.21 19.13
C GLY A 119 -8.77 -22.98 18.45
N GLY A 120 -8.47 -21.95 19.25
CA GLY A 120 -7.68 -20.80 18.81
C GLY A 120 -8.42 -19.75 17.98
N ASN A 121 -7.65 -18.80 17.48
CA ASN A 121 -8.14 -17.59 16.80
C ASN A 121 -7.89 -17.58 15.30
N ILE A 122 -7.25 -18.60 14.73
CA ILE A 122 -6.85 -18.66 13.33
C ILE A 122 -7.62 -19.77 12.60
N VAL A 123 -7.94 -19.53 11.34
CA VAL A 123 -8.53 -20.50 10.42
C VAL A 123 -7.71 -20.52 9.14
N GLY A 124 -7.46 -21.71 8.60
CA GLY A 124 -6.61 -21.91 7.43
C GLY A 124 -5.19 -22.30 7.84
N ALA A 125 -4.20 -21.85 7.07
CA ALA A 125 -2.82 -22.25 7.29
C ALA A 125 -2.23 -21.70 8.61
N PRO A 126 -1.36 -22.48 9.29
CA PRO A 126 -0.66 -22.02 10.48
C PRO A 126 0.34 -20.91 10.14
N LEU A 127 0.50 -19.95 11.06
CA LEU A 127 1.32 -18.75 10.83
C LEU A 127 2.76 -18.89 11.33
N LYS A 128 3.04 -19.87 12.21
CA LYS A 128 4.33 -20.02 12.86
C LYS A 128 5.48 -20.16 11.86
N GLY A 129 6.45 -19.25 11.94
CA GLY A 129 7.63 -19.23 11.07
C GLY A 129 7.35 -18.79 9.63
N LYS A 130 6.15 -18.28 9.34
CA LYS A 130 5.74 -17.84 8.01
C LYS A 130 5.75 -16.31 7.89
N ARG A 131 6.01 -15.84 6.68
CA ARG A 131 5.86 -14.45 6.24
C ARG A 131 4.42 -14.22 5.79
N VAL A 132 3.76 -13.24 6.37
CA VAL A 132 2.31 -13.04 6.23
C VAL A 132 2.01 -11.71 5.54
N LEU A 133 1.34 -11.78 4.40
CA LEU A 133 0.82 -10.63 3.67
C LEU A 133 -0.62 -10.37 4.09
N ILE A 134 -0.91 -9.18 4.61
CA ILE A 134 -2.26 -8.81 5.04
C ILE A 134 -3.03 -8.19 3.87
N ILE A 135 -4.25 -8.64 3.63
CA ILE A 135 -5.18 -8.09 2.63
C ILE A 135 -6.36 -7.41 3.33
N ASP A 136 -6.70 -6.19 2.94
CA ASP A 136 -7.84 -5.46 3.51
C ASP A 136 -8.52 -4.51 2.50
N ASP A 137 -9.70 -3.97 2.83
CA ASP A 137 -10.46 -3.10 1.93
C ASP A 137 -9.85 -1.71 1.76
N VAL A 138 -9.83 -0.92 2.83
CA VAL A 138 -9.38 0.48 2.85
C VAL A 138 -8.54 0.72 4.09
N ILE A 139 -7.55 1.60 3.96
CA ILE A 139 -6.81 2.07 5.15
C ILE A 139 -7.71 3.08 5.90
N THR A 140 -8.04 2.74 7.14
CA THR A 140 -8.77 3.63 8.07
C THR A 140 -7.86 3.99 9.24
N ALA A 141 -8.39 4.25 10.45
CA ALA A 141 -7.61 4.57 11.65
C ALA A 141 -6.66 3.44 12.13
N GLY A 142 -6.62 2.30 11.44
CA GLY A 142 -5.62 1.25 11.64
C GLY A 142 -5.94 0.24 12.75
N THR A 143 -6.98 0.44 13.57
CA THR A 143 -7.29 -0.43 14.73
C THR A 143 -7.41 -1.91 14.35
N ALA A 144 -8.24 -2.25 13.35
CA ALA A 144 -8.41 -3.64 12.91
C ALA A 144 -7.12 -4.25 12.35
N LYS A 145 -6.25 -3.43 11.73
CA LYS A 145 -4.95 -3.87 11.21
C LYS A 145 -4.00 -4.18 12.36
N ARG A 146 -3.96 -3.34 13.40
CA ARG A 146 -3.14 -3.56 14.60
C ARG A 146 -3.53 -4.84 15.34
N GLU A 147 -4.84 -5.09 15.48
CA GLU A 147 -5.35 -6.35 16.03
C GLU A 147 -4.86 -7.55 15.21
N ALA A 148 -5.00 -7.49 13.88
CA ALA A 148 -4.55 -8.58 13.00
C ALA A 148 -3.04 -8.83 13.11
N ILE A 149 -2.23 -7.76 13.15
CA ILE A 149 -0.77 -7.85 13.30
C ILE A 149 -0.38 -8.48 14.63
N GLN A 150 -1.07 -8.10 15.72
CA GLN A 150 -0.85 -8.69 17.03
C GLN A 150 -1.15 -10.18 17.02
N LYS A 151 -2.29 -10.60 16.44
CA LYS A 151 -2.66 -12.02 16.31
C LYS A 151 -1.63 -12.79 15.48
N ILE A 152 -1.21 -12.25 14.34
CA ILE A 152 -0.18 -12.87 13.50
C ILE A 152 1.11 -13.12 14.29
N ARG A 153 1.57 -12.12 15.06
CA ARG A 153 2.77 -12.23 15.88
C ARG A 153 2.62 -13.23 17.03
N GLN A 154 1.46 -13.26 17.68
CA GLN A 154 1.15 -14.23 18.75
C GLN A 154 1.20 -15.67 18.24
N GLU A 155 0.79 -15.90 17.00
CA GLU A 155 0.82 -17.20 16.33
C GLU A 155 2.19 -17.52 15.71
N GLY A 156 3.20 -16.69 15.97
CA GLY A 156 4.58 -16.88 15.52
C GLY A 156 4.84 -16.52 14.06
N GLY A 157 3.92 -15.81 13.41
CA GLY A 157 4.10 -15.27 12.06
C GLY A 157 4.80 -13.91 12.04
N THR A 158 5.42 -13.59 10.90
CA THR A 158 6.06 -12.29 10.66
C THR A 158 5.30 -11.56 9.55
N VAL A 159 4.84 -10.35 9.83
CA VAL A 159 4.15 -9.53 8.81
C VAL A 159 5.16 -9.08 7.75
N ALA A 160 4.88 -9.39 6.49
CA ALA A 160 5.73 -9.07 5.35
C ALA A 160 5.29 -7.80 4.61
N GLY A 161 4.01 -7.46 4.69
CA GLY A 161 3.44 -6.28 4.06
C GLY A 161 1.93 -6.24 4.19
N ILE A 162 1.34 -5.16 3.68
CA ILE A 162 -0.11 -4.95 3.63
C ILE A 162 -0.49 -4.51 2.21
N VAL A 163 -1.56 -5.07 1.66
CA VAL A 163 -2.15 -4.60 0.40
C VAL A 163 -3.61 -4.28 0.64
N VAL A 164 -4.05 -3.10 0.21
CA VAL A 164 -5.45 -2.68 0.30
C VAL A 164 -6.09 -2.47 -1.07
N ALA A 165 -7.42 -2.53 -1.15
CA ALA A 165 -8.12 -2.24 -2.39
C ALA A 165 -8.01 -0.75 -2.78
N LEU A 166 -8.16 0.14 -1.79
CA LEU A 166 -8.12 1.58 -2.03
C LEU A 166 -7.33 2.32 -0.95
N ASP A 167 -6.36 3.12 -1.41
CA ASP A 167 -5.80 4.22 -0.64
C ASP A 167 -6.58 5.51 -0.91
N ARG A 168 -7.21 6.03 0.14
CA ARG A 168 -7.97 7.28 0.06
C ARG A 168 -7.06 8.51 0.00
N MET A 169 -5.77 8.38 0.29
CA MET A 169 -4.80 9.49 0.37
C MET A 169 -5.27 10.62 1.29
N GLU A 170 -5.93 10.24 2.39
CA GLU A 170 -6.49 11.17 3.36
C GLU A 170 -5.63 11.25 4.62
N LYS A 171 -5.59 12.45 5.22
CA LYS A 171 -5.05 12.65 6.57
C LYS A 171 -5.89 11.95 7.65
N LEU A 172 -5.25 11.49 8.70
CA LEU A 172 -5.92 11.00 9.92
C LEU A 172 -6.74 12.11 10.59
N THR A 173 -7.79 11.72 11.32
CA THR A 173 -8.56 12.66 12.14
C THR A 173 -7.73 13.10 13.36
N SER A 174 -7.74 14.40 13.65
CA SER A 174 -7.09 14.92 14.87
C SER A 174 -7.73 14.32 16.12
N PRO A 175 -6.97 14.04 17.21
CA PRO A 175 -7.53 13.48 18.45
C PRO A 175 -8.67 14.31 19.07
N ASP A 176 -8.67 15.62 18.85
CA ASP A 176 -9.69 16.57 19.30
C ASP A 176 -10.78 16.85 18.26
N GLY A 177 -10.76 16.16 17.11
CA GLY A 177 -11.73 16.32 16.03
C GLY A 177 -11.51 17.55 15.15
N ASP A 178 -10.48 18.35 15.38
CA ASP A 178 -10.17 19.53 14.55
C ASP A 178 -9.56 19.12 13.20
N ASP A 179 -10.39 19.09 12.16
CA ASP A 179 -9.98 18.75 10.79
C ASP A 179 -9.24 19.90 10.08
N THR A 180 -9.01 21.06 10.73
CA THR A 180 -8.10 22.10 10.18
C THR A 180 -6.63 21.76 10.41
N LYS A 181 -6.34 20.90 11.39
CA LYS A 181 -4.97 20.53 11.75
C LYS A 181 -4.30 19.67 10.68
N ALA A 182 -2.99 19.86 10.61
CA ALA A 182 -2.08 19.10 9.78
C ALA A 182 -1.87 17.72 10.42
N MET A 183 -2.39 16.66 9.82
CA MET A 183 -2.29 15.28 10.30
C MET A 183 -1.60 14.40 9.25
N PRO A 184 -0.81 13.38 9.66
CA PRO A 184 -0.22 12.43 8.72
C PRO A 184 -1.29 11.63 7.98
N SER A 185 -0.95 11.11 6.79
CA SER A 185 -1.84 10.18 6.09
C SER A 185 -1.93 8.85 6.84
N ALA A 186 -3.08 8.19 6.72
CA ALA A 186 -3.30 6.90 7.38
C ALA A 186 -2.30 5.84 6.89
N MET A 187 -1.97 5.85 5.59
CA MET A 187 -0.98 4.94 5.02
C MET A 187 0.44 5.30 5.48
N GLY A 188 0.81 6.58 5.51
CA GLY A 188 2.14 7.03 5.94
C GLY A 188 2.44 6.67 7.39
N GLU A 189 1.48 6.91 8.29
CA GLU A 189 1.63 6.54 9.70
C GLU A 189 1.75 5.02 9.86
N LEU A 190 0.94 4.25 9.13
CA LEU A 190 0.98 2.79 9.17
C LEU A 190 2.33 2.23 8.69
N ARG A 191 2.90 2.78 7.61
CA ARG A 191 4.24 2.39 7.11
C ARG A 191 5.31 2.65 8.16
N LYS A 192 5.28 3.83 8.79
CA LYS A 192 6.24 4.22 9.82
C LYS A 192 6.15 3.34 11.07
N GLU A 193 4.94 3.05 11.52
CA GLU A 193 4.70 2.24 12.72
C GLU A 193 5.14 0.78 12.50
N LEU A 194 4.86 0.22 11.32
CA LEU A 194 5.06 -1.21 11.09
C LEU A 194 6.44 -1.56 10.51
N GLY A 195 7.09 -0.64 9.80
CA GLY A 195 8.34 -0.90 9.11
C GLY A 195 8.22 -1.92 7.98
N VAL A 196 7.00 -2.15 7.47
CA VAL A 196 6.71 -3.05 6.34
C VAL A 196 6.11 -2.26 5.19
N PRO A 197 6.28 -2.72 3.94
CA PRO A 197 5.65 -2.07 2.80
C PRO A 197 4.12 -2.15 2.87
N VAL A 198 3.47 -1.08 2.43
CA VAL A 198 2.01 -0.97 2.31
C VAL A 198 1.69 -0.52 0.89
N PHE A 199 0.85 -1.30 0.20
CA PHE A 199 0.46 -1.09 -1.20
C PHE A 199 -1.05 -0.94 -1.33
N ALA A 200 -1.50 -0.37 -2.45
CA ALA A 200 -2.91 -0.29 -2.80
C ALA A 200 -3.12 -0.66 -4.28
N ILE A 201 -4.25 -1.29 -4.60
CA ILE A 201 -4.66 -1.53 -6.00
C ILE A 201 -4.84 -0.18 -6.70
N ILE A 202 -5.67 0.68 -6.12
CA ILE A 202 -5.89 2.05 -6.60
C ILE A 202 -5.72 3.05 -5.46
N THR A 203 -5.31 4.26 -5.85
CA THR A 203 -5.25 5.46 -5.01
C THR A 203 -6.33 6.45 -5.43
N LEU A 204 -6.53 7.51 -4.66
CA LEU A 204 -7.40 8.62 -5.07
C LEU A 204 -6.95 9.23 -6.42
N ASN A 205 -5.65 9.23 -6.71
CA ASN A 205 -5.10 9.70 -7.99
C ASN A 205 -5.50 8.79 -9.13
N ASP A 206 -5.41 7.48 -8.93
CA ASP A 206 -5.84 6.48 -9.92
C ASP A 206 -7.34 6.65 -10.26
N ILE A 207 -8.18 7.00 -9.27
CA ILE A 207 -9.60 7.32 -9.49
C ILE A 207 -9.74 8.57 -10.37
N ILE A 208 -9.05 9.68 -10.03
CA ILE A 208 -9.11 10.93 -10.79
C ILE A 208 -8.66 10.70 -12.24
N ASP A 209 -7.52 10.03 -12.42
CA ASP A 209 -6.92 9.78 -13.73
C ASP A 209 -7.77 8.80 -14.55
N GLY A 210 -8.28 7.75 -13.93
CA GLY A 210 -9.17 6.78 -14.56
C GLY A 210 -10.49 7.40 -15.01
N VAL A 211 -11.12 8.19 -14.16
CA VAL A 211 -12.38 8.86 -14.48
C VAL A 211 -12.22 9.88 -15.61
N LYS A 212 -11.11 10.64 -15.62
CA LYS A 212 -10.79 11.58 -16.71
C LYS A 212 -10.51 10.88 -18.03
N SER A 213 -9.64 9.87 -18.02
CA SER A 213 -9.18 9.20 -19.25
C SER A 213 -10.26 8.34 -19.92
N LYS A 214 -11.21 7.83 -19.15
CA LYS A 214 -12.30 6.97 -19.64
C LYS A 214 -13.66 7.67 -19.67
N SER A 215 -13.72 8.96 -19.33
CA SER A 215 -14.96 9.75 -19.23
C SER A 215 -16.04 9.09 -18.35
N LEU A 216 -15.63 8.52 -17.20
CA LEU A 216 -16.52 7.70 -16.34
C LEU A 216 -17.34 8.53 -15.33
N ALA A 217 -17.15 9.84 -15.29
CA ALA A 217 -17.95 10.74 -14.46
C ALA A 217 -18.06 12.12 -15.10
N SER A 218 -18.99 12.92 -14.59
CA SER A 218 -19.17 14.30 -15.02
C SER A 218 -17.98 15.18 -14.63
N ALA A 219 -17.79 16.29 -15.36
CA ALA A 219 -16.79 17.29 -15.04
C ALA A 219 -16.94 17.84 -13.60
N ASP A 220 -18.18 18.02 -13.13
CA ASP A 220 -18.47 18.48 -11.75
C ASP A 220 -18.05 17.44 -10.70
N THR A 221 -18.22 16.15 -11.01
CA THR A 221 -17.76 15.06 -10.13
C THR A 221 -16.24 15.08 -10.02
N ILE A 222 -15.54 15.18 -11.15
CA ILE A 222 -14.08 15.25 -11.19
C ILE A 222 -13.59 16.43 -10.36
N LYS A 223 -14.16 17.62 -10.60
CA LYS A 223 -13.83 18.84 -9.85
C LYS A 223 -14.04 18.66 -8.35
N SER A 224 -15.16 18.06 -7.94
CA SER A 224 -15.46 17.81 -6.52
C SER A 224 -14.42 16.88 -5.87
N ILE A 225 -13.97 15.84 -6.59
CA ILE A 225 -12.94 14.92 -6.10
C ILE A 225 -11.58 15.61 -6.00
N GLU A 226 -11.21 16.44 -6.97
CA GLU A 226 -9.96 17.21 -6.95
C GLU A 226 -9.93 18.24 -5.81
N GLU A 227 -11.04 18.95 -5.57
CA GLU A 227 -11.20 19.85 -4.44
C GLU A 227 -11.15 19.12 -3.09
N TYR A 228 -11.75 17.93 -3.01
CA TYR A 228 -11.67 17.09 -1.81
C TYR A 228 -10.23 16.62 -1.57
N ARG A 229 -9.53 16.17 -2.62
CA ARG A 229 -8.12 15.77 -2.57
C ARG A 229 -7.25 16.90 -2.06
N SER A 230 -7.40 18.12 -2.58
CA SER A 230 -6.55 19.25 -2.17
C SER A 230 -6.74 19.63 -0.69
N LYS A 231 -7.97 19.56 -0.17
CA LYS A 231 -8.29 19.80 1.25
C LYS A 231 -7.84 18.66 2.18
N GLY A 232 -7.95 17.42 1.72
CA GLY A 232 -7.60 16.21 2.47
C GLY A 232 -6.12 15.85 2.43
N SER A 233 -5.38 16.39 1.47
CA SER A 233 -3.95 16.14 1.30
C SER A 233 -3.10 16.88 2.32
N GLN A 234 -2.27 16.14 3.06
CA GLN A 234 -0.92 16.63 3.33
C GLN A 234 -0.07 16.26 2.11
N SER A 235 0.95 17.06 1.80
CA SER A 235 1.99 16.65 0.85
C SER A 235 2.63 15.35 1.38
N GLU A 236 2.21 14.20 0.87
CA GLU A 236 2.95 12.97 1.09
C GLU A 236 4.32 13.15 0.42
N ARG A 237 5.33 13.41 1.24
CA ARG A 237 6.69 13.10 0.83
C ARG A 237 6.79 11.61 1.03
N ASP A 238 6.61 10.86 -0.05
CA ASP A 238 6.83 9.41 -0.07
C ASP A 238 8.11 9.12 0.72
N ALA A 239 8.05 8.21 1.68
CA ALA A 239 9.22 7.74 2.39
C ALA A 239 9.63 6.42 1.74
N ILE A 240 10.73 6.42 1.00
CA ILE A 240 11.35 5.17 0.54
C ILE A 240 11.87 4.41 1.75
N ILE A 241 11.43 3.16 1.91
CA ILE A 241 12.09 2.20 2.79
C ILE A 241 13.23 1.56 2.00
N LEU A 242 14.47 1.98 2.28
CA LEU A 242 15.67 1.34 1.72
C LEU A 242 16.01 0.10 2.57
N ASN A 243 15.70 -1.10 2.07
CA ASN A 243 16.18 -2.34 2.67
C ASN A 243 17.52 -2.76 2.03
N ALA A 244 18.61 -2.69 2.79
CA ALA A 244 19.91 -3.22 2.37
C ALA A 244 20.10 -4.65 2.89
N SER A 245 20.48 -5.57 2.00
CA SER A 245 20.93 -6.92 2.38
C SER A 245 22.33 -6.86 3.04
N PRO A 246 22.58 -7.61 4.14
CA PRO A 246 23.88 -7.63 4.84
C PRO A 246 25.07 -7.99 3.94
N ALA A 247 24.85 -8.77 2.88
CA ALA A 247 25.92 -9.25 2.00
C ALA A 247 26.57 -8.14 1.13
N ALA A 248 25.96 -6.96 1.01
CA ALA A 248 26.49 -5.85 0.21
C ALA A 248 27.42 -4.90 0.99
N CYS A 249 27.63 -5.12 2.29
CA CYS A 249 28.41 -4.25 3.19
C CYS A 249 29.83 -4.77 3.48
N ALA A 250 30.47 -5.46 2.53
CA ALA A 250 31.84 -5.96 2.71
C ALA A 250 32.93 -4.88 2.61
N ASP A 251 32.60 -3.67 2.13
CA ASP A 251 33.52 -2.54 2.14
C ASP A 251 33.38 -1.74 3.45
N ARG A 252 34.43 -1.74 4.27
CA ARG A 252 34.47 -1.29 5.68
C ARG A 252 34.20 0.20 5.94
N ASN A 253 33.66 0.94 4.97
CA ASN A 253 33.44 2.39 5.05
C ASN A 253 31.99 2.84 4.75
N TRP A 254 31.04 1.90 4.66
CA TRP A 254 29.64 2.20 4.37
C TRP A 254 28.73 1.75 5.50
N SER A 255 27.79 2.61 5.90
CA SER A 255 26.77 2.29 6.90
C SER A 255 25.37 2.45 6.29
N VAL A 256 24.48 1.51 6.60
CA VAL A 256 23.07 1.54 6.17
C VAL A 256 22.33 2.56 7.03
N ILE A 257 21.77 3.59 6.39
CA ILE A 257 20.87 4.54 7.07
C ILE A 257 19.51 3.84 7.23
N ARG A 258 19.18 3.41 8.46
CA ARG A 258 17.90 2.75 8.77
C ARG A 258 16.71 3.72 8.97
N ASN A 259 16.86 4.99 8.67
CA ASN A 259 15.78 5.96 8.82
C ASN A 259 16.07 7.21 7.99
N SER A 260 15.61 7.23 6.74
CA SER A 260 15.62 8.45 5.94
C SER A 260 14.38 8.49 5.06
N TYR A 261 13.50 9.44 5.38
CA TYR A 261 12.32 9.82 4.59
C TYR A 261 12.82 10.46 3.29
N LEU A 262 12.84 9.69 2.19
CA LEU A 262 13.30 10.13 0.87
C LEU A 262 12.14 10.04 -0.13
N PRO A 263 11.84 11.10 -0.91
CA PRO A 263 10.73 11.12 -1.86
C PRO A 263 11.21 10.85 -3.30
N VAL A 264 11.55 9.61 -3.66
CA VAL A 264 11.83 9.21 -5.06
C VAL A 264 11.60 7.69 -5.23
N ARG A 265 11.31 7.15 -6.41
CA ARG A 265 11.51 5.69 -6.64
C ARG A 265 13.01 5.44 -6.88
N ALA A 266 13.75 4.94 -5.89
CA ALA A 266 15.15 4.53 -6.05
C ALA A 266 15.32 3.04 -5.75
N ILE A 267 15.88 2.29 -6.70
CA ILE A 267 16.08 0.83 -6.58
C ILE A 267 17.25 0.53 -5.62
N ARG A 268 18.23 1.45 -5.51
CA ARG A 268 19.40 1.30 -4.62
C ARG A 268 20.03 2.66 -4.29
N ALA A 269 20.38 2.88 -3.03
CA ALA A 269 21.14 4.06 -2.60
C ALA A 269 22.24 3.69 -1.60
N THR A 270 23.40 4.34 -1.71
CA THR A 270 24.46 4.28 -0.70
C THR A 270 24.86 5.69 -0.28
N ALA A 271 25.15 5.88 1.01
CA ALA A 271 25.53 7.17 1.57
C ALA A 271 26.84 7.06 2.36
N LYS A 272 27.73 8.04 2.19
CA LYS A 272 28.96 8.18 2.98
C LYS A 272 28.99 9.57 3.62
N ARG A 273 29.32 9.62 4.91
CA ARG A 273 29.54 10.86 5.65
C ARG A 273 30.96 11.35 5.39
N ILE A 274 31.10 12.59 4.95
CA ILE A 274 32.40 13.28 4.78
C ILE A 274 32.34 14.54 5.65
N ASP A 275 33.25 14.64 6.62
CA ASP A 275 33.50 15.80 7.48
C ASP A 275 32.27 16.59 7.96
N GLY A 276 31.60 16.05 8.98
CA GLY A 276 30.65 16.76 9.83
C GLY A 276 29.28 17.04 9.21
N ASN A 277 29.24 17.60 7.99
CA ASN A 277 28.07 18.25 7.40
C ASN A 277 27.82 17.91 5.91
N VAL A 278 28.61 17.01 5.29
CA VAL A 278 28.44 16.64 3.87
C VAL A 278 28.07 15.16 3.74
N LEU A 279 27.00 14.91 2.99
CA LEU A 279 26.48 13.59 2.64
C LEU A 279 26.59 13.39 1.13
N THR A 280 27.40 12.42 0.70
CA THR A 280 27.42 11.97 -0.69
C THR A 280 26.43 10.82 -0.82
N VAL A 281 25.42 10.99 -1.66
CA VAL A 281 24.39 9.98 -1.95
C VAL A 281 24.57 9.54 -3.39
N LYS A 282 24.81 8.24 -3.62
CA LYS A 282 24.85 7.67 -4.96
C LYS A 282 23.52 6.99 -5.25
N LEU A 283 22.80 7.52 -6.22
CA LEU A 283 21.52 6.98 -6.70
C LEU A 283 21.78 6.22 -8.00
N TYR A 284 21.09 5.10 -8.17
CA TYR A 284 21.11 4.33 -9.42
C TYR A 284 19.70 4.44 -10.05
N GLN A 285 19.66 5.07 -11.23
CA GLN A 285 18.52 5.51 -12.06
C GLN A 285 17.93 6.90 -11.81
N ASP A 286 17.51 7.49 -12.93
CA ASP A 286 17.28 8.90 -13.21
C ASP A 286 16.27 9.56 -12.26
N GLU A 287 16.77 10.44 -11.37
CA GLU A 287 16.27 11.80 -11.12
C GLU A 287 16.88 12.44 -9.85
N PHE A 288 16.80 13.77 -9.76
CA PHE A 288 17.50 14.63 -8.80
C PHE A 288 16.78 14.79 -7.46
N ILE A 289 17.53 14.96 -6.36
CA ILE A 289 17.00 15.25 -5.01
C ILE A 289 17.38 16.65 -4.55
N ARG A 290 16.42 17.39 -3.94
CA ARG A 290 16.67 18.65 -3.22
C ARG A 290 16.77 18.38 -1.71
N LEU A 291 17.94 18.63 -1.11
CA LEU A 291 18.14 18.53 0.34
C LEU A 291 17.62 19.77 1.08
N ARG A 292 17.23 19.61 2.36
CA ARG A 292 16.83 20.71 3.25
C ARG A 292 18.05 21.41 3.85
N ASP A 293 17.87 22.68 4.21
CA ASP A 293 18.90 23.66 4.56
C ASP A 293 20.01 23.17 5.51
N GLY A 294 21.24 23.57 5.19
CA GLY A 294 22.46 23.30 5.95
C GLY A 294 23.37 22.20 5.36
N PHE A 295 22.85 21.38 4.45
CA PHE A 295 23.59 20.29 3.81
C PHE A 295 23.83 20.58 2.32
N LYS A 296 25.09 20.52 1.88
CA LYS A 296 25.45 20.48 0.46
C LYS A 296 25.59 19.02 0.05
N ALA A 297 24.80 18.57 -0.94
CA ALA A 297 25.08 17.32 -1.65
C ALA A 297 25.82 17.65 -2.94
N GLU A 298 26.88 16.91 -3.20
CA GLU A 298 27.59 16.92 -4.47
C GLU A 298 27.27 15.60 -5.19
N ILE A 299 26.64 15.70 -6.36
CA ILE A 299 26.30 14.53 -7.19
C ILE A 299 27.50 14.22 -8.06
N THR A 300 28.22 13.14 -7.77
CA THR A 300 29.40 12.73 -8.55
C THR A 300 29.10 11.47 -9.38
N GLY A 301 28.63 11.67 -10.63
CA GLY A 301 28.51 10.69 -11.74
C GLY A 301 27.07 10.28 -12.11
N VAL A 302 26.75 9.74 -13.30
CA VAL A 302 27.05 10.13 -14.70
C VAL A 302 25.68 10.33 -15.36
N VAL A 303 25.51 11.43 -16.10
CA VAL A 303 24.34 11.69 -16.95
C VAL A 303 24.60 11.06 -18.31
N GLU A 304 23.86 10.01 -18.69
CA GLU A 304 23.74 9.64 -20.10
C GLU A 304 22.41 10.17 -20.63
N ARG A 305 22.49 11.21 -21.48
CA ARG A 305 21.38 11.65 -22.32
C ARG A 305 21.04 10.53 -23.31
N VAL A 306 19.81 10.02 -23.28
CA VAL A 306 19.24 9.37 -24.47
C VAL A 306 18.64 10.47 -25.36
N PRO A 307 18.97 10.53 -26.67
CA PRO A 307 18.45 11.57 -27.56
C PRO A 307 16.94 11.43 -27.79
N THR A 308 16.33 12.58 -28.13
CA THR A 308 14.91 12.87 -28.44
C THR A 308 14.07 11.74 -29.04
#